data_AF-A0A0A3XIA9-F1
#
_entry.id   AF-A0A0A3XIA9-F1
#
_cell.length_a   1.000
_cell.length_b   1.000
_cell.length_c   1.000
_cell.angle_alpha   90.00
_cell.angle_beta   90.00
_cell.angle_gamma   90.00
#
_symmetry.space_group_name_H-M   'P 1'
#
loop_
_entity.id
_entity.type
_entity.pdbx_description
1 polymer ?
#
loop_
_entity_poly.entity_id
_entity_poly.type
_entity_poly.pdbx_seq_one_letter_code
_entity_poly.pdbx_strand_id
1 'polypeptide(L)'
;MTAIWYVTFEVRRRGLLLKPRSPHETRTFATEAEAKAFARAKLEDSVVLLAGTINPHFPRQLIPASRIQSWLADDQEGGATNGACPD
;
A
#
# COMPACT_ATOMS: atom_id res chain seq x y z
N MET A 1 -0.33 -20.64 -1.39
CA MET A 1 0.02 -19.32 -0.81
C MET A 1 -1.25 -18.47 -0.83
N THR A 2 -1.88 -18.23 0.32
CA THR A 2 -3.06 -17.37 0.43
C THR A 2 -2.58 -15.92 0.38
N ALA A 3 -2.91 -15.19 -0.67
CA ALA A 3 -2.65 -13.76 -0.71
C ALA A 3 -3.64 -13.06 0.24
N ILE A 4 -3.11 -12.37 1.24
CA ILE A 4 -3.90 -11.69 2.28
C ILE A 4 -4.04 -10.19 1.97
N TRP A 5 -3.09 -9.63 1.23
CA TRP A 5 -3.00 -8.20 0.94
C TRP A 5 -3.05 -7.95 -0.57
N TYR A 6 -3.59 -6.81 -0.97
CA TYR A 6 -3.52 -6.30 -2.33
C TYR A 6 -3.20 -4.82 -2.33
N VAL A 7 -2.45 -4.40 -3.35
CA VAL A 7 -2.08 -3.02 -3.63
C VAL A 7 -2.44 -2.75 -5.08
N THR A 8 -3.41 -1.88 -5.26
CA THR A 8 -3.84 -1.30 -6.54
C THR A 8 -3.17 0.05 -6.72
N PHE A 9 -2.47 0.28 -7.81
CA PHE A 9 -1.84 1.57 -8.08
C PHE A 9 -2.06 2.03 -9.51
N GLU A 10 -2.14 3.34 -9.69
CA GLU A 10 -2.36 4.00 -10.97
C GLU A 10 -1.05 4.56 -11.48
N VAL A 11 -0.50 3.97 -12.54
CA VAL A 11 0.77 4.42 -13.12
C VAL A 11 0.51 5.67 -13.98
N ARG A 12 1.25 6.76 -13.70
CA ARG A 12 1.28 7.95 -14.56
C ARG A 12 1.87 7.56 -15.92
N ARG A 13 1.05 7.17 -16.91
CA ARG A 13 1.54 7.13 -18.28
C ARG A 13 1.73 8.56 -18.78
N ARG A 14 2.98 9.00 -18.74
CA ARG A 14 3.46 10.23 -19.35
C ARG A 14 3.37 10.07 -20.87
N GLY A 15 2.18 10.26 -21.45
CA GLY A 15 2.02 10.22 -22.92
C GLY A 15 0.60 10.06 -23.45
N LEU A 16 0.02 11.18 -23.89
CA LEU A 16 -0.67 11.37 -25.18
C LEU A 16 -1.96 10.61 -25.54
N LEU A 17 -2.64 9.89 -24.65
CA LEU A 17 -3.92 9.25 -25.00
C LEU A 17 -5.13 9.91 -24.34
N LEU A 18 -5.91 10.58 -25.19
CA LEU A 18 -7.29 11.01 -24.96
C LEU A 18 -8.15 9.75 -24.73
N LYS A 19 -8.89 9.68 -23.61
CA LYS A 19 -9.88 8.64 -23.16
C LYS A 19 -9.32 7.52 -22.22
N PRO A 20 -10.15 6.90 -21.35
CA PRO A 20 -10.10 7.14 -19.91
C PRO A 20 -10.00 5.80 -19.17
N ARG A 21 -8.78 5.30 -18.99
CA ARG A 21 -8.50 4.26 -18.01
C ARG A 21 -7.02 4.34 -17.78
N SER A 22 -6.66 5.16 -16.82
CA SER A 22 -5.34 5.07 -16.24
C SER A 22 -5.05 3.60 -15.96
N PRO A 23 -3.89 3.06 -16.36
CA PRO A 23 -3.59 1.66 -16.14
C PRO A 23 -3.46 1.43 -14.63
N HIS A 24 -4.51 0.85 -14.04
CA HIS A 24 -4.50 0.40 -12.66
C HIS A 24 -3.86 -0.98 -12.65
N GLU A 25 -2.76 -1.11 -11.93
CA GLU A 25 -2.07 -2.38 -11.76
C GLU A 25 -2.34 -2.87 -10.33
N THR A 26 -2.75 -4.13 -10.19
CA THR A 26 -3.04 -4.75 -8.88
C THR A 26 -1.97 -5.79 -8.60
N ARG A 27 -1.29 -5.66 -7.47
CA ARG A 27 -0.40 -6.69 -6.93
C ARG A 27 -0.93 -7.24 -5.63
N THR A 28 -0.82 -8.54 -5.47
CA THR A 28 -1.24 -9.24 -4.25
C THR A 28 -0.01 -9.72 -3.48
N PHE A 29 -0.08 -9.66 -2.15
CA PHE A 29 1.01 -10.00 -1.24
C PHE A 29 0.53 -10.93 -0.13
N ALA A 30 1.44 -11.73 0.41
CA ALA A 30 1.15 -12.60 1.54
C ALA A 30 1.21 -11.82 2.86
N THR A 31 2.13 -10.85 2.98
CA THR A 31 2.35 -10.07 4.20
C THR A 31 2.04 -8.59 4.01
N GLU A 32 1.70 -7.91 5.11
CA GLU A 32 1.48 -6.47 5.12
C GLU A 32 2.79 -5.70 4.83
N ALA A 33 3.90 -6.16 5.42
CA ALA A 33 5.21 -5.53 5.25
C ALA A 33 5.67 -5.50 3.78
N GLU A 34 5.47 -6.59 3.04
CA GLU A 34 5.76 -6.62 1.59
C GLU A 34 4.86 -5.66 0.81
N ALA A 35 3.57 -5.61 1.15
CA ALA A 35 2.61 -4.70 0.52
C ALA A 35 2.99 -3.23 0.77
N LYS A 36 3.41 -2.89 1.99
CA LYS A 36 3.88 -1.54 2.37
C LYS A 36 5.18 -1.17 1.69
N ALA A 37 6.18 -2.05 1.69
CA ALA A 37 7.45 -1.82 1.01
C ALA A 37 7.23 -1.55 -0.49
N PHE A 38 6.36 -2.33 -1.12
CA PHE A 38 5.98 -2.12 -2.51
C PHE A 38 5.19 -0.83 -2.72
N ALA A 39 4.23 -0.52 -1.84
CA ALA A 39 3.45 0.71 -1.88
C ALA A 39 4.33 1.95 -1.75
N ARG A 40 5.33 1.94 -0.85
CA ARG A 40 6.29 3.03 -0.66
C ARG A 40 7.14 3.25 -1.92
N ALA A 41 7.66 2.18 -2.51
CA ALA A 41 8.42 2.26 -3.76
C ALA A 41 7.57 2.76 -4.93
N LYS A 42 6.28 2.41 -4.97
CA LYS A 42 5.35 2.85 -6.04
C LYS A 42 4.70 4.20 -5.79
N LEU A 43 4.75 4.75 -4.58
CA LEU A 43 4.16 6.04 -4.26
C LEU A 43 4.78 7.19 -5.08
N GLU A 44 6.07 7.07 -5.40
CA GLU A 44 6.78 8.07 -6.22
C GLU A 44 6.41 7.98 -7.72
N ASP A 45 6.10 6.78 -8.21
CA ASP A 45 5.74 6.52 -9.62
C ASP A 45 4.23 6.68 -9.92
N SER A 46 3.37 6.50 -8.92
CA SER A 46 1.91 6.41 -9.09
C SER A 46 1.16 7.67 -8.65
N VAL A 47 0.02 7.97 -9.30
CA VAL A 47 -0.87 9.09 -8.90
C VAL A 47 -1.71 8.68 -7.70
N VAL A 48 -2.25 7.47 -7.75
CA VAL A 48 -3.26 6.95 -6.84
C VAL A 48 -2.81 5.56 -6.43
N LEU A 49 -2.67 5.33 -5.13
CA LEU A 49 -2.28 4.04 -4.58
C LEU A 49 -3.28 3.62 -3.50
N LEU A 50 -3.95 2.49 -3.70
CA LEU A 50 -4.96 1.95 -2.81
C LEU A 50 -4.51 0.57 -2.34
N ALA A 51 -4.59 0.31 -1.04
CA ALA A 51 -4.25 -0.99 -0.47
C ALA A 51 -5.47 -1.59 0.25
N GLY A 52 -5.46 -2.89 0.44
CA GLY A 52 -6.44 -3.56 1.26
C GLY A 52 -6.12 -5.01 1.50
N THR A 53 -6.95 -5.66 2.30
CA THR A 53 -6.81 -7.08 2.61
C THR A 53 -7.82 -7.90 1.81
N ILE A 54 -7.33 -8.91 1.07
CA ILE A 54 -8.11 -10.04 0.54
C ILE A 54 -8.05 -11.12 1.64
N ASN A 55 -8.98 -11.10 2.59
CA ASN A 55 -9.17 -12.25 3.47
C ASN A 55 -10.66 -12.43 3.82
N PRO A 56 -11.13 -13.69 3.98
CA PRO A 56 -12.54 -14.02 4.17
C PRO A 56 -13.03 -13.85 5.62
N HIS A 57 -12.17 -13.44 6.56
CA HIS A 57 -12.54 -13.14 7.94
C HIS A 57 -12.55 -11.63 8.18
N PHE A 58 -13.68 -11.15 8.67
CA PHE A 58 -13.89 -9.77 9.08
C PHE A 58 -12.94 -9.39 10.23
N PRO A 59 -12.48 -8.13 10.30
CA PRO A 59 -12.86 -6.99 9.47
C PRO A 59 -12.01 -6.82 8.21
N ARG A 60 -12.66 -6.56 7.06
CA ARG A 60 -12.00 -6.24 5.79
C ARG A 60 -11.37 -4.85 5.88
N GLN A 61 -10.05 -4.76 5.81
CA GLN A 61 -9.35 -3.47 5.82
C GLN A 61 -9.20 -2.97 4.38
N LEU A 62 -9.83 -1.83 4.09
CA LEU A 62 -9.68 -1.12 2.83
C LEU A 62 -9.03 0.23 3.12
N ILE A 63 -7.86 0.46 2.53
CA ILE A 63 -7.01 1.61 2.77
C ILE A 63 -7.06 2.46 1.50
N PRO A 64 -7.93 3.48 1.44
CA PRO A 64 -8.00 4.35 0.27
C PRO A 64 -6.71 5.15 0.12
N ALA A 65 -6.47 5.68 -1.08
CA ALA A 65 -5.28 6.49 -1.36
C ALA A 65 -5.09 7.67 -0.40
N SER A 66 -6.19 8.26 0.08
CA SER A 66 -6.14 9.32 1.09
C SER A 66 -5.56 8.88 2.44
N ARG A 67 -5.63 7.59 2.77
CA ARG A 67 -5.10 7.00 4.02
C ARG A 67 -3.82 6.20 3.80
N ILE A 68 -3.34 6.06 2.57
CA ILE A 68 -2.12 5.29 2.27
C ILE A 68 -0.89 5.93 2.91
N GLN A 69 -0.83 7.27 2.97
CA GLN A 69 0.27 8.00 3.60
C GLN A 69 0.32 7.72 5.09
N SER A 70 -0.84 7.70 5.77
CA SER A 70 -0.93 7.32 7.18
C SER A 70 -0.58 5.84 7.41
N TRP A 71 -1.04 4.94 6.54
CA TRP A 71 -0.73 3.52 6.63
C TRP A 71 0.76 3.20 6.42
N LEU A 72 1.43 3.94 5.53
CA LEU A 72 2.88 3.84 5.33
C LEU A 72 3.66 4.46 6.50
N ALA A 73 3.10 5.45 7.20
CA ALA A 73 3.71 6.05 8.39
C ALA A 73 3.57 5.16 9.64
N ASP A 74 2.45 4.46 9.77
CA ASP A 74 2.15 3.54 10.89
C ASP A 74 3.19 2.39 11.01
N ASP A 75 3.81 2.02 9.89
CA ASP A 75 4.86 0.98 9.85
C ASP A 75 6.17 1.38 10.53
N GLN A 76 6.45 2.68 10.66
CA GLN A 76 7.64 3.15 11.36
C GLN A 76 7.58 2.89 12.88
N GLU A 77 6.39 2.72 13.45
CA GLU A 77 6.21 2.49 14.88
C GLU A 77 6.34 1.00 15.27
N GLY A 78 6.31 0.08 14.30
CA GLY A 78 6.48 -1.36 14.56
C GLY A 78 7.94 -1.85 14.66
N GLY A 79 8.93 -0.98 14.40
CA GLY A 79 10.33 -1.38 14.19
C GLY A 79 11.37 -0.82 15.15
N ALA A 80 11.06 0.16 16.01
CA ALA A 80 12.03 0.69 16.96
C ALA A 80 11.36 1.41 18.13
N THR A 81 11.23 0.73 19.28
CA THR A 81 11.57 1.27 20.61
C THR A 81 11.47 0.16 21.66
N ASN A 82 12.39 -0.81 21.62
CA ASN A 82 12.74 -1.51 22.85
C ASN A 82 13.79 -0.65 23.58
N GLY A 83 13.34 0.04 24.63
CA GLY A 83 14.12 0.36 25.83
C GLY A 83 15.23 1.39 25.71
N ALA A 84 14.89 2.68 25.80
CA ALA A 84 15.79 3.66 26.42
C ALA A 84 15.31 3.88 27.86
N CYS A 85 15.91 3.15 28.81
CA CYS A 85 15.80 3.46 30.23
C CYS A 85 16.63 4.73 30.52
N PRO A 86 16.09 5.76 31.19
CA PRO A 86 16.91 6.85 31.71
C PRO A 86 17.51 6.47 33.08
N ASP A 87 18.83 6.63 33.22
CA ASP A 87 19.53 6.93 34.48
C ASP A 87 20.58 8.01 34.19
#